data_AF-X1D3F3-F1
#
_entry.id   AF-X1D3F3-F1
#
_cell.length_a   1.000
_cell.length_b   1.000
_cell.length_c   1.000
_cell.angle_alpha   90.00
_cell.angle_beta   90.00
_cell.angle_gamma   90.00
#
_symmetry.space_group_name_H-M   'P 1'
#
loop_
_entity.id
_entity.type
_entity.pdbx_description
1 polymer ?
#
loop_
_entity_poly.entity_id
_entity_poly.type
_entity_poly.pdbx_seq_one_letter_code
_entity_poly.pdbx_strand_id
1 'polypeptide(L)'
;YGLKLGLTVDEIYELSKIDRWFVDNMRQIVELEEQIRKYANRKPQSAIRIPPELLGKAKQYGFSDIQLAYLLNSTERKVRSLRKKCNVRAVYKLVDTCGGEFKASKPYYYSTYETRNESEPSPSKKVLILGGGPNRIGQGIEFDYCCCHASFALKEEGVESIMVNCNPETVSTDYDTSNKLYFEPLTVEDVLNIVDIEKPLGVIVQFGGQTPLNISGELAKAGVKVLGTSPDSIDSTPYFSSIPSFIKK
;
A
#
# COMPACT_ATOMS: atom_id res chain seq x y z
N TYR A 1 6.03 17.66 -14.68
CA TYR A 1 7.20 18.37 -15.23
C TYR A 1 6.89 19.81 -15.58
N GLY A 2 5.80 20.13 -16.29
CA GLY A 2 5.45 21.52 -16.64
C GLY A 2 5.52 22.51 -15.46
N LEU A 3 4.84 22.21 -14.35
CA LEU A 3 4.90 23.02 -13.11
C LEU A 3 6.33 23.17 -12.56
N LYS A 4 7.15 22.13 -12.63
CA LYS A 4 8.56 22.17 -12.16
C LYS A 4 9.46 22.99 -13.08
N LEU A 5 9.09 23.15 -14.35
CA LEU A 5 9.78 23.98 -15.34
C LEU A 5 9.30 25.44 -15.34
N GLY A 6 8.35 25.78 -14.45
CA GLY A 6 7.86 27.15 -14.29
C GLY A 6 6.62 27.50 -15.13
N LEU A 7 5.99 26.54 -15.81
CA LEU A 7 4.71 26.79 -16.47
C LEU A 7 3.63 27.10 -15.42
N THR A 8 2.82 28.11 -15.73
CA THR A 8 1.66 28.52 -14.94
C THR A 8 0.50 27.52 -15.06
N VAL A 9 -0.44 27.61 -14.12
CA VAL A 9 -1.69 26.83 -14.14
C VAL A 9 -2.46 27.07 -15.44
N ASP A 10 -2.53 28.32 -15.89
CA ASP A 10 -3.22 28.70 -17.12
C ASP A 10 -2.55 28.13 -18.37
N GLU A 11 -1.22 28.19 -18.48
CA GLU A 11 -0.50 27.61 -19.62
C GLU A 11 -0.71 26.09 -19.71
N ILE A 12 -0.71 25.39 -18.58
CA ILE A 12 -0.96 23.93 -18.55
C ILE A 12 -2.41 23.62 -18.90
N TYR A 13 -3.36 24.40 -18.39
CA TYR A 13 -4.78 24.28 -18.79
C TYR A 13 -4.92 24.46 -20.30
N GLU A 14 -4.30 25.49 -20.89
CA GLU A 14 -4.46 25.75 -22.32
C GLU A 14 -3.90 24.63 -23.19
N LEU A 15 -2.81 23.97 -22.76
CA LEU A 15 -2.19 22.86 -23.49
C LEU A 15 -2.90 21.51 -23.30
N SER A 16 -3.33 21.21 -22.07
CA SER A 16 -3.84 19.88 -21.70
C SER A 16 -5.36 19.79 -21.65
N LYS A 17 -6.04 20.94 -21.50
CA LYS A 17 -7.46 21.07 -21.18
C LYS A 17 -7.89 20.39 -19.87
N ILE A 18 -6.95 20.01 -19.01
CA ILE A 18 -7.22 19.57 -17.63
C ILE A 18 -7.65 20.80 -16.83
N ASP A 19 -8.80 20.73 -16.16
CA ASP A 19 -9.34 21.86 -15.40
C ASP A 19 -8.33 22.45 -14.42
N ARG A 20 -8.35 23.79 -14.31
CA ARG A 20 -7.44 24.57 -13.47
C ARG A 20 -7.42 24.09 -12.03
N TRP A 21 -8.56 23.64 -11.51
CA TRP A 21 -8.68 23.11 -10.15
C TRP A 21 -7.77 21.91 -9.92
N PHE A 22 -7.72 20.95 -10.86
CA PHE A 22 -6.81 19.80 -10.75
C PHE A 22 -5.35 20.20 -10.90
N VAL A 23 -5.05 21.11 -11.83
CA VAL A 23 -3.68 21.59 -12.05
C VAL A 23 -3.18 22.36 -10.82
N ASP A 24 -4.03 23.14 -10.16
CA ASP A 24 -3.70 23.83 -8.91
C ASP A 24 -3.38 22.84 -7.78
N ASN A 25 -4.17 21.77 -7.62
CA ASN A 25 -3.86 20.70 -6.67
C ASN A 25 -2.51 20.04 -6.96
N MET A 26 -2.18 19.80 -8.24
CA MET A 26 -0.85 19.30 -8.63
C MET A 26 0.25 20.33 -8.30
N ARG A 27 0.00 21.63 -8.46
CA ARG A 27 0.93 22.70 -8.05
C ARG A 27 1.20 22.66 -6.56
N GLN A 28 0.17 22.51 -5.73
CA GLN A 28 0.32 22.42 -4.28
C GLN A 28 1.18 21.21 -3.87
N ILE A 29 1.05 20.06 -4.54
CA ILE A 29 1.92 18.90 -4.32
C ILE A 29 3.38 19.24 -4.66
N VAL A 30 3.64 19.89 -5.80
CA VAL A 30 4.99 20.31 -6.20
C VAL A 30 5.59 21.33 -5.21
N GLU A 31 4.81 22.30 -4.76
CA GLU A 31 5.25 23.27 -3.75
C GLU A 31 5.59 22.61 -2.42
N LEU A 32 4.78 21.62 -2.00
CA LEU A 32 5.05 20.86 -0.78
C LEU A 32 6.32 20.00 -0.91
N GLU A 33 6.56 19.42 -2.09
CA GLU A 33 7.81 18.71 -2.41
C GLU A 33 9.03 19.62 -2.16
N GLU A 34 9.01 20.85 -2.68
CA GLU A 34 10.10 21.82 -2.48
C GLU A 34 10.26 22.25 -1.02
N GLN A 35 9.17 22.34 -0.25
CA GLN A 35 9.25 22.59 1.19
C GLN A 35 9.95 21.44 1.93
N ILE A 36 9.64 20.19 1.57
CA ILE A 36 10.26 19.00 2.17
C ILE A 36 11.74 18.91 1.82
N ARG A 37 12.12 19.21 0.57
CA ARG A 37 13.53 19.18 0.10
C ARG A 37 14.47 20.08 0.89
N LYS A 38 13.96 21.17 1.49
CA LYS A 38 14.76 22.05 2.38
C LYS A 38 15.30 21.33 3.61
N TYR A 39 14.71 20.20 3.98
CA TYR A 39 15.13 19.35 5.10
C TYR A 39 15.95 18.13 4.67
N ALA A 40 16.39 18.07 3.40
CA ALA A 40 17.20 16.97 2.90
C ALA A 40 18.54 16.85 3.62
N ASN A 41 18.89 15.62 4.00
CA ASN A 41 20.17 15.35 4.63
C ASN A 41 21.33 15.50 3.63
N ARG A 42 22.50 15.90 4.13
CA ARG A 42 23.74 15.84 3.33
C ARG A 42 24.21 14.41 3.07
N LYS A 43 23.96 13.49 4.00
CA LYS A 43 24.32 12.06 3.90
C LYS A 43 23.11 11.18 4.23
N PRO A 44 22.82 10.11 3.46
CA PRO A 44 21.71 9.18 3.69
C PRO A 44 21.65 8.56 5.09
N GLN A 45 22.81 8.40 5.74
CA GLN A 45 22.93 7.77 7.04
C GLN A 45 22.52 8.69 8.20
N SER A 46 22.36 10.00 7.94
CA SER A 46 22.00 10.99 8.97
C SER A 46 20.59 10.74 9.53
N ALA A 47 20.34 11.31 10.70
CA ALA A 47 18.99 11.36 11.28
C ALA A 47 18.14 12.39 10.52
N ILE A 48 16.92 12.01 10.15
CA ILE A 48 15.96 12.91 9.49
C ILE A 48 15.53 13.99 10.49
N ARG A 49 15.59 15.26 10.09
CA ARG A 49 15.15 16.42 10.87
C ARG A 49 14.11 17.20 10.07
N ILE A 50 12.85 16.84 10.22
CA ILE A 50 11.71 17.52 9.59
C ILE A 50 10.64 17.80 10.67
N PRO A 51 9.95 18.95 10.64
CA PRO A 51 8.84 19.21 11.55
C PRO A 51 7.75 18.11 11.46
N PRO A 52 7.26 17.57 12.59
CA PRO A 52 6.21 16.54 12.59
C PRO A 52 4.94 16.97 11.84
N GLU A 53 4.55 18.24 11.94
CA GLU A 53 3.40 18.80 11.23
C GLU A 53 3.58 18.74 9.71
N LEU A 54 4.79 19.06 9.21
CA LEU A 54 5.10 18.98 7.79
C LEU A 54 5.11 17.52 7.31
N LEU A 55 5.61 16.59 8.13
CA LEU A 55 5.54 15.16 7.84
C LEU A 55 4.08 14.66 7.78
N GLY A 56 3.24 15.06 8.73
CA GLY A 56 1.81 14.75 8.74
C GLY A 56 1.10 15.30 7.51
N LYS A 57 1.33 16.58 7.19
CA LYS A 57 0.80 17.23 5.98
C LYS A 57 1.24 16.51 4.71
N ALA A 58 2.50 16.09 4.61
CA ALA A 58 2.98 15.35 3.46
C ALA A 58 2.23 14.02 3.28
N LYS A 59 1.96 13.29 4.36
CA LYS A 59 1.17 12.05 4.28
C LYS A 59 -0.30 12.30 3.92
N GLN A 60 -0.89 13.39 4.40
CA GLN A 60 -2.24 13.83 3.99
C GLN A 60 -2.33 14.20 2.50
N TYR A 61 -1.24 14.72 1.93
CA TYR A 61 -1.13 15.01 0.50
C TYR A 61 -0.78 13.76 -0.34
N GLY A 62 -0.70 12.58 0.27
CA GLY A 62 -0.47 11.31 -0.42
C GLY A 62 1.00 10.97 -0.72
N PHE A 63 1.97 11.67 -0.11
CA PHE A 63 3.38 11.30 -0.29
C PHE A 63 3.68 9.94 0.34
N SER A 64 4.25 9.01 -0.42
CA SER A 64 4.72 7.73 0.09
C SER A 64 6.03 7.86 0.87
N ASP A 65 6.31 6.89 1.74
CA ASP A 65 7.52 6.84 2.55
C ASP A 65 8.77 6.72 1.65
N ILE A 66 8.66 6.08 0.47
CA ILE A 66 9.73 6.03 -0.55
C ILE A 66 9.96 7.39 -1.22
N GLN A 67 8.89 8.14 -1.53
CA GLN A 67 9.02 9.51 -2.06
C GLN A 67 9.67 10.42 -1.02
N LEU A 68 9.20 10.39 0.23
CA LEU A 68 9.79 11.15 1.32
C LEU A 68 11.24 10.78 1.57
N ALA A 69 11.60 9.49 1.46
CA ALA A 69 12.97 9.04 1.61
C ALA A 69 13.88 9.63 0.52
N TYR A 70 13.39 9.67 -0.72
CA TYR A 70 14.09 10.31 -1.83
C TYR A 70 14.27 11.82 -1.60
N LEU A 71 13.20 12.54 -1.22
CA LEU A 71 13.24 13.99 -0.98
C LEU A 71 14.14 14.38 0.19
N LEU A 72 14.19 13.56 1.23
CA LEU A 72 14.95 13.82 2.45
C LEU A 72 16.37 13.25 2.41
N ASN A 73 16.79 12.64 1.30
CA ASN A 73 18.03 11.90 1.16
C ASN A 73 18.21 10.91 2.32
N SER A 74 17.33 9.90 2.39
CA SER A 74 17.23 8.92 3.47
C SER A 74 16.74 7.57 2.92
N THR A 75 16.33 6.66 3.81
CA THR A 75 15.74 5.36 3.43
C THR A 75 14.29 5.27 3.87
N GLU A 76 13.48 4.50 3.13
CA GLU A 76 12.06 4.29 3.42
C GLU A 76 11.84 3.80 4.87
N ARG A 77 12.64 2.82 5.32
CA ARG A 77 12.59 2.30 6.69
C ARG A 77 12.80 3.39 7.75
N LYS A 78 13.69 4.35 7.50
CA LYS A 78 13.92 5.48 8.41
C LYS A 78 12.73 6.44 8.43
N VAL A 79 12.15 6.73 7.27
CA VAL A 79 10.95 7.57 7.16
C VAL A 79 9.79 6.91 7.91
N ARG A 80 9.49 5.63 7.64
CA ARG A 80 8.45 4.88 8.35
C ARG A 80 8.66 4.89 9.86
N SER A 81 9.90 4.68 10.31
CA SER A 81 10.25 4.70 11.73
C SER A 81 10.03 6.08 12.36
N LEU A 82 10.43 7.16 11.68
CA LEU A 82 10.18 8.53 12.14
C LEU A 82 8.68 8.82 12.20
N ARG A 83 7.96 8.47 11.13
CA ARG A 83 6.51 8.65 10.99
C ARG A 83 5.77 8.01 12.17
N LYS A 84 6.10 6.75 12.50
CA LYS A 84 5.55 6.05 13.68
C LYS A 84 5.93 6.71 15.02
N LYS A 85 7.16 7.22 15.17
CA LYS A 85 7.60 7.94 16.39
C LYS A 85 6.85 9.25 16.60
N CYS A 86 6.52 9.95 15.52
CA CYS A 86 5.73 11.18 15.53
C CYS A 86 4.21 10.93 15.60
N ASN A 87 3.78 9.69 15.81
CA ASN A 87 2.37 9.29 15.79
C ASN A 87 1.62 9.64 14.49
N VAL A 88 2.34 9.77 13.37
CA VAL A 88 1.73 9.89 12.04
C VAL A 88 1.44 8.47 11.57
N ARG A 89 0.19 8.04 11.59
CA ARG A 89 -0.21 6.68 11.21
C ARG A 89 -1.37 6.74 10.23
N ALA A 90 -1.40 5.79 9.31
CA ALA A 90 -2.59 5.59 8.51
C ALA A 90 -3.72 5.16 9.42
N VAL A 91 -4.90 5.74 9.21
CA VAL A 91 -6.16 5.31 9.76
C VAL A 91 -7.02 4.80 8.61
N TYR A 92 -7.94 3.89 8.89
CA TYR A 92 -8.80 3.30 7.88
C TYR A 92 -10.23 3.76 8.09
N LYS A 93 -10.85 4.21 7.02
CA LYS A 93 -12.23 4.70 6.98
C LYS A 93 -13.11 3.69 6.29
N LEU A 94 -14.33 3.57 6.79
CA LEU A 94 -15.34 2.71 6.20
C LEU A 94 -15.94 3.43 4.98
N VAL A 95 -16.05 2.73 3.86
CA VAL A 95 -16.83 3.23 2.73
C VAL A 95 -18.30 3.02 3.07
N ASP A 96 -18.98 4.11 3.40
CA ASP A 96 -20.42 4.14 3.51
C ASP A 96 -21.01 4.85 2.28
N THR A 97 -22.22 4.45 1.89
CA THR A 97 -22.91 5.05 0.73
C THR A 97 -23.69 6.32 1.12
N CYS A 98 -23.50 6.85 2.33
CA CYS A 98 -24.39 7.83 2.95
C CYS A 98 -23.66 9.04 3.59
N GLY A 99 -22.36 9.18 3.38
CA GLY A 99 -21.57 10.25 4.01
C GLY A 99 -21.60 10.23 5.54
N GLY A 100 -21.69 9.06 6.16
CA GLY A 100 -21.73 8.87 7.62
C GLY A 100 -23.12 9.05 8.27
N GLU A 101 -24.20 9.19 7.49
CA GLU A 101 -25.57 9.31 8.02
C GLU A 101 -26.03 8.05 8.75
N PHE A 102 -25.64 6.86 8.27
CA PHE A 102 -25.98 5.57 8.84
C PHE A 102 -24.73 4.75 9.15
N LYS A 103 -24.80 3.87 10.15
CA LYS A 103 -23.74 2.89 10.41
C LYS A 103 -23.70 1.90 9.25
N ALA A 104 -22.69 2.00 8.40
CA ALA A 104 -22.42 0.97 7.42
C ALA A 104 -21.97 -0.32 8.13
N SER A 105 -22.52 -1.44 7.67
CA SER A 105 -22.24 -2.77 8.21
C SER A 105 -21.21 -3.54 7.39
N LYS A 106 -20.88 -3.06 6.19
CA LYS A 106 -20.03 -3.75 5.22
C LYS A 106 -18.56 -3.36 5.44
N PRO A 107 -17.66 -4.30 5.74
CA PRO A 107 -16.28 -4.03 6.15
C PRO A 107 -15.37 -3.69 4.95
N TYR A 108 -15.66 -2.57 4.29
CA TYR A 108 -14.95 -2.05 3.13
C TYR A 108 -14.17 -0.79 3.51
N TYR A 109 -12.84 -0.85 3.45
CA TYR A 109 -11.96 0.18 4.02
C TYR A 109 -10.99 0.77 3.00
N TYR A 110 -10.64 2.04 3.21
CA TYR A 110 -9.51 2.72 2.57
C TYR A 110 -8.71 3.51 3.61
N SER A 111 -7.44 3.75 3.34
CA SER A 111 -6.53 4.46 4.24
C SER A 111 -6.57 5.96 4.01
N THR A 112 -6.35 6.69 5.10
CA THR A 112 -6.15 8.13 5.09
C THR A 112 -5.28 8.53 6.28
N TYR A 113 -4.79 9.77 6.32
CA TYR A 113 -3.98 10.31 7.40
C TYR A 113 -4.78 11.34 8.23
N GLU A 114 -5.94 10.88 8.70
CA GLU A 114 -6.84 11.61 9.60
C GLU A 114 -6.76 11.10 11.05
N THR A 115 -7.70 11.51 11.89
CA THR A 115 -7.64 11.34 13.34
C THR A 115 -8.18 10.00 13.86
N ARG A 116 -9.28 9.48 13.28
CA ARG A 116 -9.99 8.31 13.79
C ARG A 116 -9.87 7.12 12.85
N ASN A 117 -9.44 5.98 13.39
CA ASN A 117 -9.50 4.68 12.73
C ASN A 117 -10.87 4.02 12.97
N GLU A 118 -11.48 3.52 11.91
CA GLU A 118 -12.76 2.82 11.91
C GLU A 118 -12.62 1.32 11.62
N SER A 119 -11.46 0.86 11.15
CA SER A 119 -11.17 -0.58 11.12
C SER A 119 -10.69 -1.06 12.49
N GLU A 120 -11.57 -1.76 13.19
CA GLU A 120 -11.28 -2.36 14.49
C GLU A 120 -10.86 -3.82 14.32
N PRO A 121 -9.64 -4.22 14.74
CA PRO A 121 -9.18 -5.60 14.57
C PRO A 121 -9.93 -6.54 15.52
N SER A 122 -10.47 -7.63 14.97
CA SER A 122 -11.05 -8.73 15.76
C SER A 122 -9.96 -9.53 16.52
N PRO A 123 -10.31 -10.27 17.59
CA PRO A 123 -9.38 -11.20 18.25
C PRO A 123 -9.23 -12.54 17.51
N SER A 124 -10.01 -12.77 16.45
CA SER A 124 -10.03 -14.03 15.70
C SER A 124 -8.71 -14.27 14.98
N LYS A 125 -8.40 -15.56 14.74
CA LYS A 125 -7.32 -15.95 13.83
C LYS A 125 -7.64 -15.38 12.46
N LYS A 126 -6.68 -14.65 11.89
CA LYS A 126 -6.87 -13.97 10.61
C LYS A 126 -5.66 -14.09 9.70
N VAL A 127 -5.91 -14.11 8.39
CA VAL A 127 -4.90 -14.22 7.35
C VAL A 127 -5.16 -13.13 6.31
N LEU A 128 -4.08 -12.44 5.92
CA LEU A 128 -4.13 -11.44 4.87
C LEU A 128 -3.93 -12.13 3.50
N ILE A 129 -4.75 -11.78 2.53
CA ILE A 129 -4.59 -12.20 1.13
C ILE A 129 -4.28 -10.95 0.31
N LEU A 130 -3.15 -10.97 -0.40
CA LEU A 130 -2.80 -9.90 -1.33
C LEU A 130 -3.26 -10.24 -2.74
N GLY A 131 -4.12 -9.39 -3.30
CA GLY A 131 -4.59 -9.47 -4.67
C GLY A 131 -3.49 -9.15 -5.70
N GLY A 132 -3.89 -9.02 -6.97
CA GLY A 132 -2.95 -8.74 -8.06
C GLY A 132 -2.78 -7.27 -8.45
N GLY A 133 -3.67 -6.39 -7.99
CA GLY A 133 -3.75 -5.02 -8.48
C GLY A 133 -4.37 -4.96 -9.89
N PRO A 134 -4.13 -3.87 -10.65
CA PRO A 134 -4.76 -3.67 -11.94
C PRO A 134 -4.36 -4.73 -12.95
N ASN A 135 -5.34 -5.21 -13.73
CA ASN A 135 -5.14 -6.21 -14.78
C ASN A 135 -4.15 -5.72 -15.85
N ARG A 136 -3.25 -6.61 -16.28
CA ARG A 136 -2.26 -6.36 -17.34
C ARG A 136 -2.05 -7.61 -18.18
N ILE A 137 -1.45 -7.48 -19.36
CA ILE A 137 -1.09 -8.64 -20.18
C ILE A 137 -0.18 -9.56 -19.36
N GLY A 138 -0.58 -10.82 -19.18
CA GLY A 138 0.12 -11.82 -18.36
C GLY A 138 -0.24 -11.80 -16.86
N GLN A 139 -1.12 -10.90 -16.43
CA GLN A 139 -1.70 -10.85 -15.10
C GLN A 139 -3.19 -10.51 -15.18
N GLY A 140 -4.02 -11.53 -15.39
CA GLY A 140 -5.46 -11.37 -15.58
C GLY A 140 -6.31 -11.88 -14.41
N ILE A 141 -7.58 -12.16 -14.74
CA ILE A 141 -8.62 -12.57 -13.81
C ILE A 141 -8.35 -13.94 -13.14
N GLU A 142 -7.46 -14.75 -13.70
CA GLU A 142 -7.04 -16.03 -13.13
C GLU A 142 -6.43 -15.87 -11.73
N PHE A 143 -5.75 -14.76 -11.46
CA PHE A 143 -5.20 -14.46 -10.14
C PHE A 143 -6.28 -13.98 -9.16
N ASP A 144 -7.29 -13.26 -9.67
CA ASP A 144 -8.46 -12.87 -8.88
C ASP A 144 -9.25 -14.09 -8.40
N TYR A 145 -9.46 -15.06 -9.31
CA TYR A 145 -10.08 -16.34 -9.00
C TYR A 145 -9.33 -17.08 -7.87
N CYS A 146 -8.00 -17.18 -7.96
CA CYS A 146 -7.19 -17.81 -6.92
C CYS A 146 -7.32 -17.10 -5.56
N CYS A 147 -7.35 -15.76 -5.55
CA CYS A 147 -7.53 -14.98 -4.32
C CYS A 147 -8.90 -15.20 -3.69
N CYS A 148 -9.97 -15.25 -4.49
CA CYS A 148 -11.33 -15.55 -4.01
C CYS A 148 -11.41 -16.94 -3.37
N HIS A 149 -10.87 -17.95 -4.05
CA HIS A 149 -10.87 -19.32 -3.52
C HIS A 149 -10.06 -19.48 -2.23
N ALA A 150 -8.97 -18.74 -2.08
CA ALA A 150 -8.23 -18.69 -0.82
C ALA A 150 -9.08 -18.10 0.32
N SER A 151 -9.84 -17.04 0.04
CA SER A 151 -10.76 -16.45 1.01
C SER A 151 -11.86 -17.44 1.42
N PHE A 152 -12.45 -18.15 0.45
CA PHE A 152 -13.49 -19.15 0.71
C PHE A 152 -12.96 -20.33 1.54
N ALA A 153 -11.77 -20.85 1.21
CA ALA A 153 -11.15 -21.92 1.98
C ALA A 153 -10.83 -21.49 3.43
N LEU A 154 -10.33 -20.27 3.65
CA LEU A 154 -10.10 -19.76 5.00
C LEU A 154 -11.41 -19.64 5.80
N LYS A 155 -12.49 -19.20 5.14
CA LYS A 155 -13.82 -19.10 5.75
C LYS A 155 -14.36 -20.47 6.17
N GLU A 156 -14.16 -21.50 5.35
CA GLU A 156 -14.54 -22.89 5.69
C GLU A 156 -13.75 -23.41 6.92
N GLU A 157 -12.50 -23.00 7.07
CA GLU A 157 -11.64 -23.32 8.23
C GLU A 157 -11.90 -22.42 9.45
N GLY A 158 -12.88 -21.52 9.40
CA GLY A 158 -13.21 -20.59 10.48
C GLY A 158 -12.10 -19.55 10.75
N VAL A 159 -11.26 -19.25 9.75
CA VAL A 159 -10.22 -18.23 9.80
C VAL A 159 -10.71 -16.98 9.08
N GLU A 160 -10.54 -15.83 9.73
CA GLU A 160 -10.93 -14.53 9.15
C GLU A 160 -10.02 -14.19 7.96
N SER A 161 -10.60 -13.98 6.79
CA SER A 161 -9.88 -13.55 5.60
C SER A 161 -9.91 -12.03 5.47
N ILE A 162 -8.74 -11.43 5.27
CA ILE A 162 -8.60 -10.00 5.00
C ILE A 162 -8.03 -9.83 3.60
N MET A 163 -8.82 -9.32 2.67
CA MET A 163 -8.41 -9.05 1.30
C MET A 163 -7.79 -7.66 1.18
N VAL A 164 -6.66 -7.55 0.48
CA VAL A 164 -6.05 -6.28 0.09
C VAL A 164 -5.90 -6.27 -1.42
N ASN A 165 -6.59 -5.36 -2.10
CA ASN A 165 -6.49 -5.21 -3.55
C ASN A 165 -6.97 -3.80 -3.96
N CYS A 166 -6.58 -3.33 -5.14
CA CYS A 166 -6.95 -1.99 -5.64
C CYS A 166 -7.59 -2.02 -7.03
N ASN A 167 -7.91 -3.21 -7.56
CA ASN A 167 -8.55 -3.34 -8.85
C ASN A 167 -10.07 -3.21 -8.71
N PRO A 168 -10.72 -2.17 -9.27
CA PRO A 168 -12.16 -2.00 -9.13
C PRO A 168 -12.97 -3.00 -9.98
N GLU A 169 -12.34 -3.77 -10.87
CA GLU A 169 -13.02 -4.66 -11.82
C GLU A 169 -13.15 -6.11 -11.30
N THR A 170 -12.67 -6.39 -10.08
CA THR A 170 -12.49 -7.77 -9.59
C THR A 170 -13.54 -8.23 -8.57
N VAL A 171 -13.73 -9.55 -8.48
CA VAL A 171 -14.62 -10.17 -7.48
C VAL A 171 -13.94 -10.22 -6.10
N SER A 172 -12.60 -10.28 -6.05
CA SER A 172 -11.88 -10.15 -4.76
C SER A 172 -12.16 -8.84 -4.03
N THR A 173 -12.49 -7.78 -4.78
CA THR A 173 -12.86 -6.47 -4.25
C THR A 173 -14.36 -6.31 -3.98
N ASP A 174 -15.12 -7.41 -4.04
CA ASP A 174 -16.45 -7.45 -3.44
C ASP A 174 -16.30 -7.63 -1.91
N TYR A 175 -17.01 -6.81 -1.13
CA TYR A 175 -17.01 -6.88 0.33
C TYR A 175 -17.63 -8.19 0.84
N ASP A 176 -18.39 -8.93 0.02
CA ASP A 176 -18.97 -10.23 0.38
C ASP A 176 -17.96 -11.40 0.23
N THR A 177 -16.84 -11.19 -0.46
CA THR A 177 -15.82 -12.22 -0.73
C THR A 177 -14.96 -12.53 0.48
N SER A 178 -14.71 -11.56 1.36
CA SER A 178 -13.82 -11.68 2.52
C SER A 178 -14.42 -11.07 3.78
N ASN A 179 -13.88 -11.38 4.95
CA ASN A 179 -14.37 -10.77 6.20
C ASN A 179 -14.05 -9.28 6.30
N LYS A 180 -12.96 -8.83 5.69
CA LYS A 180 -12.62 -7.42 5.54
C LYS A 180 -11.94 -7.18 4.20
N LEU A 181 -12.33 -6.11 3.53
CA LEU A 181 -11.70 -5.64 2.31
C LEU A 181 -11.00 -4.31 2.56
N TYR A 182 -9.71 -4.25 2.23
CA TYR A 182 -8.92 -3.02 2.17
C TYR A 182 -8.65 -2.68 0.71
N PHE A 183 -9.25 -1.58 0.24
CA PHE A 183 -9.03 -1.05 -1.11
C PHE A 183 -7.75 -0.22 -1.16
N GLU A 184 -6.62 -0.90 -1.09
CA GLU A 184 -5.31 -0.26 -0.89
C GLU A 184 -4.33 -0.62 -1.99
N PRO A 185 -3.38 0.27 -2.31
CA PRO A 185 -2.26 -0.09 -3.17
C PRO A 185 -1.47 -1.27 -2.59
N LEU A 186 -0.97 -2.15 -3.46
CA LEU A 186 -0.16 -3.30 -3.07
C LEU A 186 1.32 -2.90 -2.94
N THR A 187 1.61 -1.93 -2.07
CA THR A 187 2.98 -1.54 -1.72
C THR A 187 3.38 -2.10 -0.37
N VAL A 188 4.69 -2.18 -0.09
CA VAL A 188 5.20 -2.59 1.22
C VAL A 188 4.70 -1.65 2.31
N GLU A 189 4.66 -0.34 2.06
CA GLU A 189 4.20 0.63 3.03
C GLU A 189 2.75 0.36 3.48
N ASP A 190 1.86 0.20 2.50
CA ASP A 190 0.42 0.07 2.70
C ASP A 190 0.07 -1.27 3.35
N VAL A 191 0.66 -2.35 2.86
CA VAL A 191 0.50 -3.68 3.47
C VAL A 191 1.00 -3.70 4.90
N LEU A 192 2.15 -3.07 5.20
CA LEU A 192 2.64 -2.98 6.57
C LEU A 192 1.74 -2.12 7.47
N ASN A 193 1.09 -1.09 6.93
CA ASN A 193 0.12 -0.29 7.70
C ASN A 193 -1.08 -1.15 8.14
N ILE A 194 -1.57 -2.03 7.26
CA ILE A 194 -2.65 -2.98 7.58
C ILE A 194 -2.16 -4.01 8.61
N VAL A 195 -0.98 -4.59 8.40
CA VAL A 195 -0.38 -5.59 9.31
C VAL A 195 -0.18 -5.02 10.73
N ASP A 196 0.22 -3.75 10.86
CA ASP A 196 0.40 -3.10 12.16
C ASP A 196 -0.90 -3.04 12.99
N ILE A 197 -2.05 -2.93 12.31
CA ILE A 197 -3.38 -2.86 12.94
C ILE A 197 -3.94 -4.25 13.16
N GLU A 198 -3.99 -5.05 12.10
CA GLU A 198 -4.69 -6.33 12.08
C GLU A 198 -3.91 -7.47 12.73
N LYS A 199 -2.57 -7.38 12.74
CA LYS A 199 -1.67 -8.39 13.31
C LYS A 199 -2.04 -9.83 12.87
N PRO A 200 -2.13 -10.10 11.56
CA PRO A 200 -2.53 -11.41 11.05
C PRO A 200 -1.53 -12.50 11.42
N LEU A 201 -2.00 -13.75 11.41
CA LEU A 201 -1.15 -14.94 11.57
C LEU A 201 -0.08 -15.02 10.48
N GLY A 202 -0.39 -14.49 9.31
CA GLY A 202 0.51 -14.36 8.19
C GLY A 202 -0.21 -13.82 6.95
N VAL A 203 0.54 -13.77 5.86
CA VAL A 203 0.10 -13.20 4.58
C VAL A 203 0.29 -14.24 3.47
N ILE A 204 -0.72 -14.39 2.62
CA ILE A 204 -0.68 -15.17 1.39
C ILE A 204 -0.33 -14.21 0.24
N VAL A 205 0.73 -14.53 -0.49
CA VAL A 205 1.29 -13.67 -1.57
C VAL A 205 1.34 -14.38 -2.92
N GLN A 206 1.05 -15.68 -2.97
CA GLN A 206 1.25 -16.52 -4.14
C GLN A 206 0.11 -16.44 -5.16
N PHE A 207 -1.08 -16.03 -4.71
CA PHE A 207 -2.30 -16.10 -5.53
C PHE A 207 -2.60 -14.85 -6.33
N GLY A 208 -2.06 -13.68 -5.94
CA GLY A 208 -2.23 -12.43 -6.70
C GLY A 208 -1.21 -12.24 -7.84
N GLY A 209 -0.41 -13.25 -8.15
CA GLY A 209 0.60 -13.15 -9.22
C GLY A 209 1.82 -12.32 -8.84
N GLN A 210 2.42 -11.63 -9.81
CA GLN A 210 3.73 -10.99 -9.66
C GLN A 210 3.75 -9.82 -8.67
N THR A 211 2.67 -9.03 -8.59
CA THR A 211 2.59 -7.85 -7.70
C THR A 211 2.89 -8.20 -6.24
N PRO A 212 2.15 -9.13 -5.59
CA PRO A 212 2.45 -9.53 -4.21
C PRO A 212 3.73 -10.36 -4.06
N LEU A 213 4.12 -11.14 -5.09
CA LEU A 213 5.38 -11.89 -5.08
C LEU A 213 6.59 -10.95 -5.00
N ASN A 214 6.59 -9.85 -5.75
CA ASN A 214 7.69 -8.88 -5.80
C ASN A 214 7.98 -8.22 -4.44
N ILE A 215 6.96 -8.04 -3.60
CA ILE A 215 7.09 -7.38 -2.30
C ILE A 215 7.27 -8.38 -1.14
N SER A 216 7.11 -9.69 -1.39
CA SER A 216 7.13 -10.73 -0.36
C SER A 216 8.43 -10.76 0.46
N GLY A 217 9.59 -10.61 -0.19
CA GLY A 217 10.89 -10.57 0.48
C GLY A 217 11.05 -9.34 1.38
N GLU A 218 10.54 -8.18 0.98
CA GLU A 218 10.60 -6.96 1.78
C GLU A 218 9.64 -7.02 2.98
N LEU A 219 8.44 -7.59 2.78
CA LEU A 219 7.50 -7.88 3.86
C LEU A 219 8.11 -8.84 4.89
N ALA A 220 8.77 -9.90 4.45
CA ALA A 220 9.44 -10.85 5.34
C ALA A 220 10.59 -10.20 6.12
N LYS A 221 11.41 -9.37 5.47
CA LYS A 221 12.46 -8.56 6.14
C LYS A 221 11.89 -7.58 7.17
N ALA A 222 10.65 -7.15 6.99
CA ALA A 222 9.92 -6.31 7.94
C ALA A 222 9.25 -7.10 9.09
N GLY A 223 9.38 -8.43 9.10
CA GLY A 223 8.86 -9.32 10.15
C GLY A 223 7.48 -9.91 9.86
N VAL A 224 6.96 -9.73 8.65
CA VAL A 224 5.67 -10.31 8.24
C VAL A 224 5.86 -11.79 7.90
N LYS A 225 5.05 -12.66 8.51
CA LYS A 225 5.08 -14.10 8.20
C LYS A 225 4.38 -14.37 6.86
N VAL A 226 5.15 -14.72 5.84
CA VAL A 226 4.59 -15.24 4.57
C VAL A 226 4.20 -16.70 4.77
N LEU A 227 2.95 -17.04 4.47
CA LEU A 227 2.41 -18.40 4.58
C LEU A 227 2.67 -19.18 3.29
N GLY A 228 2.84 -20.51 3.37
CA GLY A 228 3.14 -21.35 2.21
C GLY A 228 4.63 -21.34 1.84
N THR A 229 4.93 -21.28 0.55
CA THR A 229 6.32 -21.25 0.04
C THR A 229 7.07 -20.04 0.60
N SER A 230 8.26 -20.26 1.15
CA SER A 230 9.04 -19.19 1.76
C SER A 230 9.53 -18.18 0.70
N PRO A 231 9.70 -16.90 1.07
CA PRO A 231 10.26 -15.89 0.18
C PRO A 231 11.63 -16.28 -0.37
N ASP A 232 12.48 -16.93 0.44
CA ASP A 232 13.80 -17.40 -0.02
C ASP A 232 13.68 -18.43 -1.15
N SER A 233 12.69 -19.33 -1.07
CA SER A 233 12.42 -20.29 -2.15
C SER A 233 11.83 -19.62 -3.40
N ILE A 234 11.02 -18.57 -3.21
CA ILE A 234 10.50 -17.74 -4.30
C ILE A 234 11.65 -16.97 -4.98
N ASP A 235 12.63 -16.45 -4.24
CA ASP A 235 13.78 -15.72 -4.80
C ASP A 235 14.82 -16.66 -5.44
N SER A 236 14.98 -17.89 -4.94
CA SER A 236 16.00 -18.82 -5.46
C SER A 236 15.67 -19.45 -6.82
N THR A 237 14.40 -19.44 -7.22
CA THR A 237 13.86 -20.16 -8.40
C THR A 237 13.76 -19.34 -9.71
N PRO A 238 13.46 -18.03 -9.72
CA PRO A 238 13.24 -17.26 -10.96
C PRO A 238 14.53 -16.84 -11.67
N TYR A 239 15.70 -16.97 -11.06
CA TYR A 239 16.96 -16.69 -11.74
C TYR A 239 17.37 -17.89 -12.61
N PHE A 240 17.35 -17.71 -13.94
CA PHE A 240 17.83 -18.73 -14.90
C PHE A 240 19.24 -19.25 -14.59
N SER A 241 20.06 -18.50 -13.86
CA SER A 241 21.40 -18.90 -13.42
C SER A 241 21.41 -19.91 -12.27
N SER A 242 20.40 -19.90 -11.38
CA SER A 242 20.32 -20.82 -10.23
C SER A 242 19.65 -22.15 -10.57
N ILE A 243 18.71 -22.16 -11.53
CA ILE A 243 17.94 -23.35 -11.93
C ILE A 243 18.84 -24.55 -12.33
N PRO A 244 19.88 -24.41 -13.18
CA PRO A 244 20.71 -25.55 -13.58
C PRO A 244 21.50 -26.14 -12.40
N SER A 245 21.88 -25.32 -11.42
CA SER A 245 22.59 -25.78 -10.22
C SER A 245 21.66 -26.50 -9.25
N PHE A 246 20.38 -26.12 -9.23
CA PHE A 246 19.35 -26.77 -8.43
C PHE A 246 18.94 -28.13 -9.03
N ILE A 247 18.73 -28.20 -10.35
CA ILE A 247 18.38 -29.45 -11.06
C ILE A 247 19.52 -30.49 -10.99
N LYS A 248 20.78 -30.04 -10.90
CA LYS A 248 21.95 -30.93 -10.81
C LYS A 248 22.16 -31.55 -9.41
N LYS A 249 21.53 -31.01 -8.37
CA LYS A 249 21.58 -31.58 -7.01
C LYS A 249 20.49 -32.63 -6.84
#